data_AF-A0A968P3G6-F1
#
_entry.id   AF-A0A968P3G6-F1
#
_cell.length_a   1.000
_cell.length_b   1.000
_cell.length_c   1.000
_cell.angle_alpha   90.00
_cell.angle_beta   90.00
_cell.angle_gamma   90.00
#
_symmetry.space_group_name_H-M   'P 1'
#
loop_
_entity.id
_entity.type
_entity.pdbx_description
1 polymer ?
#
loop_
_entity_poly.entity_id
_entity_poly.type
_entity_poly.pdbx_seq_one_letter_code
_entity_poly.pdbx_strand_id
1 'polypeptide(L)'
;MCSDVERVSELLLQYGGGAVGINAEALEESEYRQLVDAGLNFVVLWQETYDQRRYSELHPGATKKTHFEYRLDAIERMLAGGVKAVGMGVLSGLSAWREDWAMLMEHESYLKVRYGVTPSILGVPRLKPAAGALVQRTETTPSDQEFRILVALHNIYSPSTLPFINTRENWDACLEMAAGGGALFTLNCSTIPGGYSRGTRGYQFPTGSYDAPVFSPRLVQAGLTPVFAWRFDEGLVNPIDQRVAALAGA
;
A
#
# COMPACT_ATOMS: atom_id res chain seq x y z
N MET A 1 -18.95 6.08 -5.75
CA MET A 1 -18.01 5.53 -4.76
C MET A 1 -18.72 4.76 -3.67
N CYS A 2 -19.57 5.36 -2.81
CA CYS A 2 -20.30 4.57 -1.79
C CYS A 2 -21.11 3.41 -2.40
N SER A 3 -21.87 3.68 -3.47
CA SER A 3 -22.61 2.63 -4.21
C SER A 3 -21.72 1.53 -4.78
N ASP A 4 -20.47 1.85 -5.15
CA ASP A 4 -19.51 0.87 -5.67
C ASP A 4 -18.94 0.03 -4.52
N VAL A 5 -18.64 0.67 -3.38
CA VAL A 5 -18.17 0.00 -2.15
C VAL A 5 -19.25 -0.96 -1.66
N GLU A 6 -20.51 -0.53 -1.56
CA GLU A 6 -21.65 -1.37 -1.17
C GLU A 6 -21.76 -2.60 -2.08
N ARG A 7 -21.78 -2.37 -3.40
CA ARG A 7 -21.90 -3.44 -4.38
C ARG A 7 -20.76 -4.46 -4.31
N VAL A 8 -19.52 -3.99 -4.14
CA VAL A 8 -18.36 -4.90 -4.02
C VAL A 8 -18.41 -5.64 -2.69
N SER A 9 -18.79 -4.97 -1.60
CA SER A 9 -18.92 -5.58 -0.27
C SER A 9 -19.97 -6.70 -0.28
N GLU A 10 -21.17 -6.43 -0.81
CA GLU A 10 -22.24 -7.42 -1.00
C GLU A 10 -21.78 -8.62 -1.85
N LEU A 11 -21.06 -8.35 -2.94
CA LEU A 11 -20.52 -9.40 -3.80
C LEU A 11 -19.51 -10.26 -3.03
N LEU A 12 -18.56 -9.66 -2.33
CA LEU A 12 -17.56 -10.41 -1.54
C LEU A 12 -18.23 -11.32 -0.51
N LEU A 13 -19.28 -10.84 0.17
CA LEU A 13 -20.04 -11.67 1.12
C LEU A 13 -20.66 -12.92 0.48
N GLN A 14 -21.06 -12.86 -0.79
CA GLN A 14 -21.58 -14.02 -1.54
C GLN A 14 -20.48 -15.04 -1.89
N TYR A 15 -19.21 -14.62 -1.91
CA TYR A 15 -18.07 -15.44 -2.34
C TYR A 15 -17.09 -15.78 -1.20
N GLY A 16 -17.57 -15.82 0.04
CA GLY A 16 -16.77 -16.23 1.22
C GLY A 16 -16.09 -15.08 1.96
N GLY A 17 -16.42 -13.83 1.61
CA GLY A 17 -15.92 -12.62 2.26
C GLY A 17 -14.69 -12.02 1.59
N GLY A 18 -14.16 -10.98 2.22
CA GLY A 18 -12.96 -10.27 1.78
C GLY A 18 -12.95 -8.85 2.36
N ALA A 19 -12.08 -8.01 1.80
CA ALA A 19 -11.96 -6.61 2.17
C ALA A 19 -12.10 -5.71 0.93
N VAL A 20 -12.86 -4.63 1.07
CA VAL A 20 -12.96 -3.55 0.10
C VAL A 20 -12.03 -2.42 0.54
N GLY A 21 -11.16 -1.97 -0.36
CA GLY A 21 -10.33 -0.80 -0.10
C GLY A 21 -10.29 0.16 -1.27
N ILE A 22 -9.93 1.40 -0.97
CA ILE A 22 -9.80 2.47 -1.98
C ILE A 22 -8.39 3.06 -1.99
N ASN A 23 -7.97 3.46 -3.18
CA ASN A 23 -6.85 4.37 -3.41
C ASN A 23 -7.37 5.48 -4.32
N ALA A 24 -7.74 6.60 -3.71
CA ALA A 24 -8.39 7.72 -4.37
C ALA A 24 -7.71 9.05 -3.98
N GLU A 25 -8.26 10.18 -4.43
CA GLU A 25 -7.85 11.47 -3.90
C GLU A 25 -8.14 11.58 -2.40
N ALA A 26 -7.48 12.51 -1.72
CA ALA A 26 -7.74 12.76 -0.30
C ALA A 26 -9.16 13.33 -0.12
N LEU A 27 -9.91 12.74 0.80
CA LEU A 27 -11.30 13.09 1.10
C LEU A 27 -11.42 13.81 2.44
N GLU A 28 -12.60 14.37 2.69
CA GLU A 28 -13.01 14.88 3.99
C GLU A 28 -13.39 13.75 4.95
N GLU A 29 -13.36 14.06 6.25
CA GLU A 29 -13.74 13.12 7.33
C GLU A 29 -15.14 12.53 7.11
N SER A 30 -16.12 13.38 6.74
CA SER A 30 -17.50 12.96 6.53
C SER A 30 -17.65 12.02 5.33
N GLU A 31 -16.84 12.20 4.28
CA GLU A 31 -16.81 11.34 3.11
C GLU A 31 -16.24 9.96 3.47
N TYR A 32 -15.15 9.92 4.27
CA TYR A 32 -14.64 8.65 4.80
C TYR A 32 -15.66 7.93 5.67
N ARG A 33 -16.39 8.66 6.52
CA ARG A 33 -17.45 8.06 7.35
C ARG A 33 -18.54 7.41 6.50
N GLN A 34 -19.02 8.10 5.46
CA GLN A 34 -20.00 7.53 4.53
C GLN A 34 -19.49 6.26 3.84
N LEU A 35 -18.20 6.20 3.51
CA LEU A 35 -17.60 5.03 2.88
C LEU A 35 -17.45 3.87 3.86
N VAL A 36 -17.09 4.15 5.11
CA VAL A 36 -17.06 3.14 6.18
C VAL A 36 -18.46 2.57 6.41
N ASP A 37 -19.49 3.42 6.46
CA ASP A 37 -20.89 2.99 6.58
C ASP A 37 -21.34 2.13 5.38
N ALA A 38 -20.80 2.40 4.19
CA ALA A 38 -21.00 1.62 2.96
C ALA A 38 -20.25 0.27 2.94
N GLY A 39 -19.38 -0.01 3.92
CA GLY A 39 -18.63 -1.26 4.02
C GLY A 39 -17.15 -1.18 3.59
N LEU A 40 -16.55 0.01 3.57
CA LEU A 40 -15.12 0.18 3.31
C LEU A 40 -14.27 -0.38 4.46
N ASN A 41 -13.26 -1.20 4.14
CA ASN A 41 -12.36 -1.79 5.14
C ASN A 41 -11.04 -1.04 5.30
N PHE A 42 -10.44 -0.60 4.19
CA PHE A 42 -9.14 0.06 4.24
C PHE A 42 -9.00 1.19 3.20
N VAL A 43 -8.14 2.16 3.51
CA VAL A 43 -7.75 3.22 2.57
C VAL A 43 -6.24 3.20 2.43
N VAL A 44 -5.74 3.27 1.19
CA VAL A 44 -4.32 3.52 0.94
C VAL A 44 -4.16 4.86 0.26
N LEU A 45 -3.23 5.67 0.77
CA LEU A 45 -2.89 6.96 0.20
C LEU A 45 -1.38 7.16 0.30
N TRP A 46 -0.74 7.34 -0.84
CA TRP A 46 0.71 7.58 -0.88
C TRP A 46 0.94 9.08 -0.83
N GLN A 47 1.81 9.54 0.07
CA GLN A 47 2.26 10.93 0.04
C GLN A 47 3.05 11.23 -1.26
N GLU A 48 3.46 10.18 -1.98
CA GLU A 48 4.28 10.21 -3.19
C GLU A 48 5.73 10.61 -2.87
N THR A 49 5.92 11.79 -2.27
CA THR A 49 7.20 12.33 -1.80
C THR A 49 6.94 13.26 -0.62
N TYR A 50 7.83 13.26 0.36
CA TYR A 50 7.83 14.18 1.49
C TYR A 50 8.64 15.47 1.21
N ASP A 51 9.34 15.57 0.07
CA ASP A 51 9.93 16.82 -0.39
C ASP A 51 8.83 17.74 -0.94
N GLN A 52 8.46 18.76 -0.16
CA GLN A 52 7.38 19.70 -0.50
C GLN A 52 7.61 20.45 -1.82
N ARG A 53 8.86 20.83 -2.11
CA ARG A 53 9.20 21.53 -3.35
C ARG A 53 8.99 20.58 -4.52
N ARG A 54 9.54 19.37 -4.41
CA ARG A 54 9.40 18.35 -5.45
C ARG A 54 7.94 17.93 -5.65
N TYR A 55 7.19 17.80 -4.55
CA TYR A 55 5.77 17.51 -4.59
C TYR A 55 5.00 18.57 -5.39
N SER A 56 5.27 19.86 -5.14
CA SER A 56 4.62 20.97 -5.83
C SER A 56 4.92 20.99 -7.33
N GLU A 57 6.16 20.68 -7.71
CA GLU A 57 6.56 20.54 -9.13
C GLU A 57 5.84 19.39 -9.84
N LEU A 58 5.65 18.26 -9.15
CA LEU A 58 5.06 17.04 -9.69
C LEU A 58 3.53 17.06 -9.73
N HIS A 59 2.90 17.92 -8.92
CA HIS A 59 1.44 18.02 -8.79
C HIS A 59 0.91 19.42 -9.16
N PRO A 60 1.20 19.92 -10.38
CA PRO A 60 0.73 21.23 -10.81
C PRO A 60 -0.79 21.24 -11.03
N GLY A 61 -1.38 22.43 -11.12
CA GLY A 61 -2.79 22.62 -11.44
C GLY A 61 -3.65 22.98 -10.22
N ALA A 62 -4.96 22.75 -10.34
CA ALA A 62 -5.97 23.16 -9.35
C ALA A 62 -6.80 21.94 -8.91
N THR A 63 -6.12 20.89 -8.43
CA THR A 63 -6.78 19.70 -7.86
C THR A 63 -6.47 19.61 -6.37
N LYS A 64 -7.27 18.83 -5.61
CA LYS A 64 -6.95 18.55 -4.20
C LYS A 64 -5.54 17.99 -4.01
N LYS A 65 -5.02 17.23 -4.98
CA LYS A 65 -3.68 16.65 -4.94
C LYS A 65 -2.57 17.71 -4.95
N THR A 66 -2.80 18.92 -5.43
CA THR A 66 -1.79 20.00 -5.40
C THR A 66 -1.45 20.46 -3.98
N HIS A 67 -2.35 20.25 -3.01
CA HIS A 67 -2.16 20.68 -1.63
C HIS A 67 -1.41 19.61 -0.82
N PHE A 68 -0.12 19.86 -0.55
CA PHE A 68 0.76 18.93 0.16
C PHE A 68 0.24 18.57 1.56
N GLU A 69 -0.05 19.57 2.38
CA GLU A 69 -0.50 19.41 3.76
C GLU A 69 -1.88 18.76 3.80
N TYR A 70 -2.79 19.18 2.92
CA TYR A 70 -4.12 18.55 2.83
C TYR A 70 -4.01 17.05 2.56
N ARG A 71 -3.05 16.61 1.74
CA ARG A 71 -2.79 15.18 1.49
C ARG A 71 -2.11 14.50 2.67
N LEU A 72 -1.15 15.17 3.30
CA LEU A 72 -0.43 14.67 4.48
C LEU A 72 -1.41 14.38 5.63
N ASP A 73 -2.27 15.36 5.94
CA ASP A 73 -3.27 15.30 7.02
C ASP A 73 -4.43 14.34 6.72
N ALA A 74 -4.49 13.78 5.51
CA ALA A 74 -5.59 12.93 5.09
C ALA A 74 -5.67 11.63 5.91
N ILE A 75 -4.54 11.13 6.41
CA ILE A 75 -4.54 9.93 7.27
C ILE A 75 -5.31 10.20 8.56
N GLU A 76 -5.14 11.37 9.17
CA GLU A 76 -5.90 11.76 10.36
C GLU A 76 -7.40 11.87 10.08
N ARG A 77 -7.76 12.41 8.91
CA ARG A 77 -9.17 12.44 8.46
C ARG A 77 -9.74 11.05 8.21
N MET A 78 -8.95 10.11 7.71
CA MET A 78 -9.37 8.70 7.58
C MET A 78 -9.65 8.10 8.96
N LEU A 79 -8.76 8.31 9.94
CA LEU A 79 -8.94 7.82 11.31
C LEU A 79 -10.18 8.42 11.96
N ALA A 80 -10.38 9.74 11.86
CA ALA A 80 -11.57 10.43 12.38
C ALA A 80 -12.86 10.01 11.65
N GLY A 81 -12.75 9.62 10.38
CA GLY A 81 -13.83 9.04 9.59
C GLY A 81 -14.17 7.59 9.97
N GLY A 82 -13.36 6.94 10.82
CA GLY A 82 -13.59 5.56 11.28
C GLY A 82 -12.93 4.48 10.42
N VAL A 83 -12.02 4.84 9.52
CA VAL A 83 -11.26 3.87 8.72
C VAL A 83 -10.33 3.08 9.63
N LYS A 84 -10.53 1.75 9.70
CA LYS A 84 -9.81 0.88 10.64
C LYS A 84 -8.40 0.52 10.18
N ALA A 85 -8.21 0.36 8.87
CA ALA A 85 -6.93 0.02 8.28
C ALA A 85 -6.50 1.10 7.29
N VAL A 86 -5.37 1.74 7.57
CA VAL A 86 -4.80 2.77 6.71
C VAL A 86 -3.49 2.30 6.12
N GLY A 87 -3.24 2.67 4.88
CA GLY A 87 -1.99 2.46 4.20
C GLY A 87 -1.35 3.77 3.80
N MET A 88 -0.06 3.89 4.11
CA MET A 88 0.75 5.04 3.74
C MET A 88 1.95 4.57 2.92
N GLY A 89 2.48 5.45 2.08
CA GLY A 89 3.63 5.08 1.25
C GLY A 89 4.23 6.24 0.48
N VAL A 90 5.35 5.95 -0.17
CA VAL A 90 6.10 6.87 -1.02
C VAL A 90 6.35 6.23 -2.38
N LEU A 91 6.31 7.03 -3.44
CA LEU A 91 6.66 6.59 -4.78
C LEU A 91 8.16 6.77 -4.99
N SER A 92 8.91 5.70 -4.68
CA SER A 92 10.37 5.71 -4.72
C SER A 92 10.88 6.03 -6.13
N GLY A 93 11.69 7.08 -6.25
CA GLY A 93 12.18 7.62 -7.52
C GLY A 93 11.85 9.08 -7.76
N LEU A 94 10.83 9.64 -7.09
CA LEU A 94 10.39 11.03 -7.29
C LEU A 94 11.36 12.08 -6.73
N SER A 95 11.99 11.76 -5.60
CA SER A 95 12.94 12.56 -4.81
C SER A 95 13.95 11.62 -4.14
N ALA A 96 14.88 12.17 -3.35
CA ALA A 96 15.86 11.38 -2.63
C ALA A 96 15.19 10.33 -1.73
N TRP A 97 15.18 9.08 -2.20
CA TRP A 97 14.39 8.01 -1.62
C TRP A 97 14.73 7.72 -0.15
N ARG A 98 15.97 7.97 0.28
CA ARG A 98 16.37 7.79 1.69
C ARG A 98 15.61 8.75 2.60
N GLU A 99 15.45 9.99 2.17
CA GLU A 99 14.73 11.03 2.92
C GLU A 99 13.22 10.75 2.90
N ASP A 100 12.66 10.34 1.76
CA ASP A 100 11.24 9.96 1.67
C ASP A 100 10.89 8.80 2.61
N TRP A 101 11.72 7.76 2.66
CA TRP A 101 11.52 6.62 3.54
C TRP A 101 11.70 6.99 5.01
N ALA A 102 12.69 7.82 5.35
CA ALA A 102 12.87 8.31 6.71
C ALA A 102 11.65 9.14 7.16
N MET A 103 11.15 10.03 6.32
CA MET A 103 9.95 10.83 6.62
C MET A 103 8.67 10.00 6.69
N LEU A 104 8.57 8.94 5.88
CA LEU A 104 7.46 7.97 6.00
C LEU A 104 7.45 7.30 7.37
N MET A 105 8.61 6.84 7.83
CA MET A 105 8.77 6.23 9.15
C MET A 105 8.51 7.23 10.28
N GLU A 106 8.92 8.49 10.12
CA GLU A 106 8.57 9.54 11.09
C GLU A 106 7.08 9.87 11.11
N HIS A 107 6.40 9.85 9.95
CA HIS A 107 4.95 10.03 9.90
C HIS A 107 4.23 8.84 10.57
N GLU A 108 4.70 7.61 10.38
CA GLU A 108 4.21 6.44 11.13
C GLU A 108 4.44 6.58 12.65
N SER A 109 5.62 7.04 13.06
CA SER A 109 5.95 7.35 14.46
C SER A 109 5.00 8.38 15.06
N TYR A 110 4.73 9.46 14.32
CA TYR A 110 3.80 10.51 14.71
C TYR A 110 2.41 9.93 14.96
N LEU A 111 1.87 9.14 14.04
CA LEU A 111 0.54 8.52 14.19
C LEU A 111 0.48 7.60 15.41
N LYS A 112 1.54 6.83 15.64
CA LYS A 112 1.65 5.94 16.80
C LYS A 112 1.65 6.72 18.11
N VAL A 113 2.46 7.79 18.22
CA VAL A 113 2.56 8.61 19.43
C VAL A 113 1.29 9.42 19.68
N ARG A 114 0.73 10.03 18.63
CA ARG A 114 -0.38 10.98 18.75
C ARG A 114 -1.75 10.31 18.85
N TYR A 115 -1.93 9.19 18.15
CA TYR A 115 -3.22 8.51 18.00
C TYR A 115 -3.21 7.07 18.50
N GLY A 116 -2.06 6.50 18.87
CA GLY A 116 -1.96 5.09 19.25
C GLY A 116 -2.19 4.13 18.09
N VAL A 117 -2.04 4.62 16.84
CA VAL A 117 -2.34 3.86 15.63
C VAL A 117 -1.05 3.59 14.85
N THR A 118 -0.89 2.34 14.42
CA THR A 118 0.11 1.93 13.45
C THR A 118 -0.60 1.63 12.12
N PRO A 119 -0.16 2.20 10.99
CA PRO A 119 -0.68 1.86 9.67
C PRO A 119 -0.64 0.35 9.43
N SER A 120 -1.62 -0.21 8.71
CA SER A 120 -1.63 -1.65 8.45
C SER A 120 -0.84 -2.02 7.18
N ILE A 121 -0.61 -1.02 6.31
CA ILE A 121 -0.11 -1.23 4.95
C ILE A 121 1.01 -0.25 4.64
N LEU A 122 2.17 -0.78 4.25
CA LEU A 122 3.28 -0.01 3.70
C LEU A 122 3.21 -0.02 2.18
N GLY A 123 2.95 1.14 1.58
CA GLY A 123 3.05 1.35 0.15
C GLY A 123 4.50 1.44 -0.30
N VAL A 124 4.95 0.44 -1.08
CA VAL A 124 6.32 0.34 -1.61
C VAL A 124 6.44 0.48 -3.14
N PRO A 125 5.68 1.37 -3.83
CA PRO A 125 5.80 1.47 -5.28
C PRO A 125 7.15 2.13 -5.68
N ARG A 126 7.83 1.53 -6.66
CA ARG A 126 8.88 2.22 -7.45
C ARG A 126 8.31 2.75 -8.75
N LEU A 127 8.89 3.84 -9.26
CA LEU A 127 8.53 4.38 -10.58
C LEU A 127 8.57 3.30 -11.67
N LYS A 128 7.56 3.32 -12.53
CA LYS A 128 7.46 2.46 -13.73
C LYS A 128 7.09 3.33 -14.94
N PRO A 129 7.51 2.94 -16.16
CA PRO A 129 7.14 3.65 -17.37
C PRO A 129 5.63 3.86 -17.47
N ALA A 130 5.19 5.05 -17.85
CA ALA A 130 3.78 5.35 -18.07
C ALA A 130 3.63 6.24 -19.31
N ALA A 131 2.44 6.24 -19.91
CA ALA A 131 2.17 7.08 -21.07
C ALA A 131 2.37 8.56 -20.71
N GLY A 132 3.18 9.28 -21.49
CA GLY A 132 3.50 10.69 -21.25
C GLY A 132 4.50 10.95 -20.12
N ALA A 133 5.02 9.92 -19.44
CA ALA A 133 6.02 10.06 -18.38
C ALA A 133 7.36 9.45 -18.82
N LEU A 134 8.41 10.28 -18.83
CA LEU A 134 9.78 9.81 -18.99
C LEU A 134 10.27 9.27 -17.64
N VAL A 135 10.47 7.96 -17.55
CA VAL A 135 11.11 7.34 -16.39
C VAL A 135 12.58 7.16 -16.69
N GLN A 136 13.41 7.99 -16.06
CA GLN A 136 14.86 7.85 -16.09
C GLN A 136 15.32 7.36 -14.72
N ARG A 137 16.15 6.31 -14.69
CA ARG A 137 16.84 5.90 -13.47
C ARG A 137 17.89 6.96 -13.14
N THR A 138 17.71 7.59 -12.00
CA THR A 138 18.58 8.60 -11.40
C THR A 138 18.98 8.13 -10.00
N GLU A 139 19.84 8.88 -9.32
CA GLU A 139 20.23 8.62 -7.91
C GLU A 139 19.04 8.65 -6.93
N THR A 140 17.92 9.26 -7.33
CA THR A 140 16.66 9.28 -6.58
C THR A 140 15.90 7.95 -6.65
N THR A 141 16.30 7.01 -7.53
CA THR A 141 15.68 5.69 -7.63
C THR A 141 16.54 4.64 -6.92
N PRO A 142 16.00 3.91 -5.91
CA PRO A 142 16.76 2.85 -5.26
C PRO A 142 17.03 1.70 -6.23
N SER A 143 18.25 1.16 -6.17
CA SER A 143 18.58 -0.13 -6.78
C SER A 143 17.73 -1.26 -6.19
N ASP A 144 17.74 -2.43 -6.82
CA ASP A 144 16.96 -3.57 -6.34
C ASP A 144 17.43 -4.04 -4.95
N GLN A 145 18.74 -3.99 -4.70
CA GLN A 145 19.32 -4.32 -3.40
C GLN A 145 18.94 -3.27 -2.34
N GLU A 146 19.07 -1.98 -2.64
CA GLU A 146 18.68 -0.90 -1.71
C GLU A 146 17.19 -0.97 -1.38
N PHE A 147 16.35 -1.23 -2.38
CA PHE A 147 14.91 -1.34 -2.19
C PHE A 147 14.53 -2.52 -1.28
N ARG A 148 15.17 -3.68 -1.43
CA ARG A 148 14.94 -4.83 -0.53
C ARG A 148 15.42 -4.54 0.89
N ILE A 149 16.57 -3.86 1.03
CA ILE A 149 17.09 -3.44 2.34
C ILE A 149 16.12 -2.48 3.02
N LEU A 150 15.55 -1.52 2.27
CA LEU A 150 14.54 -0.59 2.79
C LEU A 150 13.31 -1.32 3.33
N VAL A 151 12.76 -2.26 2.56
CA VAL A 151 11.60 -3.05 2.99
C VAL A 151 11.94 -3.88 4.22
N ALA A 152 13.10 -4.53 4.25
CA ALA A 152 13.55 -5.30 5.41
C ALA A 152 13.75 -4.42 6.66
N LEU A 153 14.32 -3.23 6.49
CA LEU A 153 14.51 -2.25 7.56
C LEU A 153 13.17 -1.76 8.10
N HIS A 154 12.20 -1.49 7.23
CA HIS A 154 10.85 -1.12 7.65
C HIS A 154 10.15 -2.26 8.39
N ASN A 155 10.24 -3.50 7.91
CA ASN A 155 9.68 -4.66 8.61
C ASN A 155 10.26 -4.84 10.03
N ILE A 156 11.53 -4.44 10.26
CA ILE A 156 12.13 -4.44 11.61
C ILE A 156 11.59 -3.28 12.45
N TYR A 157 11.44 -2.10 11.84
CA TYR A 157 10.97 -0.89 12.51
C TYR A 157 9.48 -0.97 12.92
N SER A 158 8.63 -1.46 12.02
CA SER A 158 7.18 -1.59 12.22
C SER A 158 6.67 -2.95 11.77
N PRO A 159 6.86 -4.01 12.58
CA PRO A 159 6.55 -5.38 12.19
C PRO A 159 5.06 -5.63 11.89
N SER A 160 4.15 -4.85 12.48
CA SER A 160 2.71 -5.02 12.27
C SER A 160 2.21 -4.36 10.98
N THR A 161 3.05 -3.60 10.27
CA THR A 161 2.73 -2.93 9.02
C THR A 161 3.23 -3.77 7.84
N LEU A 162 2.34 -4.28 6.99
CA LEU A 162 2.76 -5.17 5.90
C LEU A 162 3.11 -4.41 4.61
N PRO A 163 4.22 -4.76 3.93
CA PRO A 163 4.51 -4.24 2.60
C PRO A 163 3.45 -4.67 1.59
N PHE A 164 2.91 -3.69 0.87
CA PHE A 164 1.96 -3.90 -0.21
C PHE A 164 2.68 -4.18 -1.53
N ILE A 165 3.14 -5.43 -1.65
CA ILE A 165 3.86 -5.91 -2.82
C ILE A 165 2.87 -6.11 -3.96
N ASN A 166 3.18 -5.50 -5.09
CA ASN A 166 2.31 -5.51 -6.24
C ASN A 166 3.05 -5.89 -7.51
N THR A 167 2.30 -6.10 -8.59
CA THR A 167 2.80 -6.55 -9.90
C THR A 167 3.71 -5.54 -10.62
N ARG A 168 4.12 -4.44 -9.96
CA ARG A 168 5.21 -3.56 -10.40
C ARG A 168 6.55 -4.28 -10.46
N GLU A 169 6.82 -5.15 -9.49
CA GLU A 169 8.13 -5.79 -9.34
C GLU A 169 8.15 -7.19 -9.96
N ASN A 170 9.35 -7.67 -10.30
CA ASN A 170 9.53 -9.04 -10.78
C ASN A 170 9.21 -10.05 -9.66
N TRP A 171 8.82 -11.26 -10.03
CA TRP A 171 8.37 -12.27 -9.06
C TRP A 171 9.41 -12.58 -7.98
N ASP A 172 10.69 -12.68 -8.34
CA ASP A 172 11.76 -13.03 -7.39
C ASP A 172 11.94 -11.94 -6.34
N ALA A 173 11.93 -10.66 -6.74
CA ALA A 173 11.95 -9.54 -5.80
C ALA A 173 10.71 -9.53 -4.89
N CYS A 174 9.53 -9.80 -5.44
CA CYS A 174 8.31 -9.92 -4.65
C CYS A 174 8.40 -11.04 -3.60
N LEU A 175 8.98 -12.19 -3.98
CA LEU A 175 9.15 -13.34 -3.09
C LEU A 175 10.16 -13.06 -1.97
N GLU A 176 11.31 -12.48 -2.31
CA GLU A 176 12.33 -12.09 -1.34
C GLU A 176 11.80 -11.10 -0.29
N MET A 177 11.03 -10.09 -0.73
CA MET A 177 10.42 -9.13 0.19
C MET A 177 9.35 -9.78 1.08
N ALA A 178 8.51 -10.66 0.52
CA ALA A 178 7.50 -11.37 1.30
C ALA A 178 8.11 -12.31 2.36
N ALA A 179 9.27 -12.91 2.06
CA ALA A 179 10.01 -13.75 2.99
C ALA A 179 10.56 -12.98 4.21
N GLY A 180 10.71 -11.66 4.10
CA GLY A 180 11.26 -10.79 5.14
C GLY A 180 10.32 -10.41 6.29
N GLY A 181 9.15 -11.04 6.43
CA GLY A 181 8.17 -10.72 7.48
C GLY A 181 6.70 -10.80 7.08
N GLY A 182 6.40 -11.28 5.86
CA GLY A 182 5.05 -11.26 5.30
C GLY A 182 4.81 -10.05 4.41
N ALA A 183 3.73 -10.10 3.64
CA ALA A 183 3.33 -9.03 2.73
C ALA A 183 1.84 -9.13 2.38
N LEU A 184 1.25 -8.01 2.01
CA LEU A 184 0.01 -8.00 1.23
C LEU A 184 0.38 -8.11 -0.24
N PHE A 185 -0.14 -9.14 -0.91
CA PHE A 185 0.24 -9.45 -2.28
C PHE A 185 -0.93 -9.21 -3.24
N THR A 186 -0.68 -8.53 -4.35
CA THR A 186 -1.67 -8.42 -5.44
C THR A 186 -1.39 -9.45 -6.53
N LEU A 187 -2.35 -10.33 -6.79
CA LEU A 187 -2.32 -11.33 -7.87
C LEU A 187 -3.36 -10.99 -8.94
N ASN A 188 -3.22 -11.58 -10.14
CA ASN A 188 -4.13 -11.39 -11.27
C ASN A 188 -4.44 -9.92 -11.57
N CYS A 189 -3.47 -9.02 -11.48
CA CYS A 189 -3.74 -7.58 -11.56
C CYS A 189 -3.90 -7.08 -13.00
N SER A 190 -4.86 -6.18 -13.19
CA SER A 190 -4.97 -5.31 -14.34
C SER A 190 -4.95 -3.85 -13.89
N THR A 191 -4.06 -3.05 -14.49
CA THR A 191 -3.96 -1.60 -14.28
C THR A 191 -4.73 -0.80 -15.33
N ILE A 192 -5.65 -1.47 -16.01
CA ILE A 192 -6.48 -0.94 -17.09
C ILE A 192 -7.91 -0.82 -16.59
N PRO A 193 -8.56 0.36 -16.68
CA PRO A 193 -9.99 0.47 -16.40
C PRO A 193 -10.80 -0.49 -17.28
N GLY A 194 -11.47 -1.47 -16.66
CA GLY A 194 -12.20 -2.53 -17.36
C GLY A 194 -11.36 -3.68 -17.90
N GLY A 195 -10.07 -3.77 -17.55
CA GLY A 195 -9.13 -4.73 -18.13
C GLY A 195 -9.42 -6.20 -17.85
N TYR A 196 -10.27 -6.52 -16.89
CA TYR A 196 -10.70 -7.90 -16.60
C TYR A 196 -11.80 -8.42 -17.53
N SER A 197 -12.56 -7.54 -18.19
CA SER A 197 -13.79 -7.94 -18.89
C SER A 197 -14.04 -7.24 -20.22
N ARG A 198 -13.48 -6.04 -20.45
CA ARG A 198 -13.86 -5.19 -21.58
C ARG A 198 -12.79 -5.05 -22.66
N GLY A 199 -11.64 -5.74 -22.53
CA GLY A 199 -10.55 -5.70 -23.52
C GLY A 199 -10.04 -4.28 -23.83
N THR A 200 -10.22 -3.35 -22.90
CA THR A 200 -9.85 -1.95 -23.03
C THR A 200 -8.33 -1.80 -23.11
N ARG A 201 -7.87 -0.68 -23.68
CA ARG A 201 -6.44 -0.36 -23.81
C ARG A 201 -6.08 0.83 -22.91
N GLY A 202 -4.77 0.98 -22.68
CA GLY A 202 -4.20 1.94 -21.73
C GLY A 202 -3.84 1.27 -20.43
N TYR A 203 -2.92 1.84 -19.65
CA TYR A 203 -2.55 1.34 -18.32
C TYR A 203 -2.00 2.50 -17.50
N GLN A 204 -2.16 2.44 -16.17
CA GLN A 204 -1.48 3.37 -15.27
C GLN A 204 0.04 3.13 -15.25
N PHE A 205 0.44 1.85 -15.22
CA PHE A 205 1.83 1.38 -15.30
C PHE A 205 1.83 -0.08 -15.79
N PRO A 206 2.93 -0.57 -16.42
CA PRO A 206 3.06 -1.96 -16.83
C PRO A 206 3.15 -2.89 -15.61
N THR A 207 2.55 -4.07 -15.73
CA THR A 207 2.47 -5.07 -14.66
C THR A 207 3.03 -6.41 -15.10
N GLY A 208 3.66 -7.14 -14.18
CA GLY A 208 3.85 -8.57 -14.29
C GLY A 208 2.51 -9.32 -14.25
N SER A 209 2.42 -10.44 -14.96
CA SER A 209 1.26 -11.33 -14.95
C SER A 209 1.51 -12.45 -13.94
N TYR A 210 0.94 -12.30 -12.74
CA TYR A 210 1.07 -13.26 -11.65
C TYR A 210 -0.30 -13.84 -11.28
N ASP A 211 -0.71 -14.89 -12.00
CA ASP A 211 -1.99 -15.54 -11.78
C ASP A 211 -1.99 -16.39 -10.50
N ALA A 212 -2.97 -16.19 -9.62
CA ALA A 212 -3.02 -16.86 -8.32
C ALA A 212 -2.91 -18.39 -8.41
N PRO A 213 -3.62 -19.12 -9.30
CA PRO A 213 -3.48 -20.57 -9.39
C PRO A 213 -2.05 -21.04 -9.74
N VAL A 214 -1.27 -20.22 -10.44
CA VAL A 214 0.09 -20.56 -10.89
C VAL A 214 1.14 -20.16 -9.84
N PHE A 215 0.92 -19.02 -9.17
CA PHE A 215 1.92 -18.39 -8.32
C PHE A 215 1.72 -18.68 -6.83
N SER A 216 0.51 -19.00 -6.36
CA SER A 216 0.29 -19.44 -4.98
C SER A 216 1.08 -20.70 -4.60
N PRO A 217 1.19 -21.75 -5.45
CA PRO A 217 2.05 -22.89 -5.15
C PRO A 217 3.52 -22.51 -4.99
N ARG A 218 4.00 -21.47 -5.69
CA ARG A 218 5.38 -20.99 -5.57
C ARG A 218 5.65 -20.30 -4.24
N LEU A 219 4.66 -19.58 -3.71
CA LEU A 219 4.72 -19.02 -2.36
C LEU A 219 4.87 -20.15 -1.32
N VAL A 220 4.08 -21.23 -1.47
CA VAL A 220 4.16 -22.40 -0.59
C VAL A 220 5.52 -23.10 -0.68
N GLN A 221 6.06 -23.27 -1.89
CA GLN A 221 7.40 -23.85 -2.10
C GLN A 221 8.51 -23.01 -1.44
N ALA A 222 8.31 -21.70 -1.33
CA ALA A 222 9.21 -20.79 -0.63
C ALA A 222 8.99 -20.74 0.89
N GLY A 223 8.10 -21.58 1.44
CA GLY A 223 7.79 -21.63 2.86
C GLY A 223 6.79 -20.57 3.35
N LEU A 224 6.10 -19.88 2.44
CA LEU A 224 5.08 -18.90 2.77
C LEU A 224 3.68 -19.52 2.73
N THR A 225 2.78 -19.03 3.59
CA THR A 225 1.37 -19.46 3.61
C THR A 225 0.50 -18.37 2.99
N PRO A 226 0.00 -18.54 1.74
CA PRO A 226 -0.92 -17.57 1.15
C PRO A 226 -2.28 -17.65 1.86
N VAL A 227 -2.77 -16.51 2.33
CA VAL A 227 -4.09 -16.36 2.96
C VAL A 227 -4.97 -15.52 2.02
N PHE A 228 -6.11 -16.08 1.64
CA PHE A 228 -7.12 -15.40 0.83
C PHE A 228 -8.32 -15.01 1.69
N ALA A 229 -9.09 -14.02 1.22
CA ALA A 229 -10.26 -13.47 1.94
C ALA A 229 -9.94 -12.94 3.36
N TRP A 230 -8.67 -12.64 3.63
CA TRP A 230 -8.21 -12.08 4.89
C TRP A 230 -8.88 -10.73 5.18
N ARG A 231 -9.14 -10.47 6.47
CA ARG A 231 -9.73 -9.22 6.95
C ARG A 231 -8.85 -8.58 8.02
N PHE A 232 -8.78 -7.25 8.01
CA PHE A 232 -7.93 -6.47 8.91
C PHE A 232 -8.31 -6.58 10.40
N ASP A 233 -9.53 -7.02 10.71
CA ASP A 233 -10.04 -7.26 12.07
C ASP A 233 -9.63 -8.62 12.65
N GLU A 234 -9.10 -9.54 11.83
CA GLU A 234 -8.63 -10.86 12.29
C GLU A 234 -7.25 -10.80 12.96
N GLY A 235 -6.57 -9.64 12.90
CA GLY A 235 -5.21 -9.45 13.37
C GLY A 235 -4.19 -10.18 12.50
N LEU A 236 -3.04 -9.56 12.24
CA LEU A 236 -1.90 -10.29 11.70
C LEU A 236 -1.14 -10.87 12.88
N VAL A 237 -1.14 -12.19 13.01
CA VAL A 237 -0.21 -12.85 13.92
C VAL A 237 1.16 -12.81 13.26
N ASN A 238 1.92 -11.74 13.47
CA ASN A 238 3.30 -11.69 13.02
C ASN A 238 4.15 -12.59 13.94
N PRO A 239 4.85 -13.62 13.41
CA PRO A 239 5.76 -14.45 14.20
C PRO A 239 6.89 -13.64 14.88
N ILE A 240 7.23 -12.48 14.34
CA ILE A 240 8.19 -11.53 14.93
C ILE A 240 7.61 -10.93 16.20
N ASP A 241 6.35 -10.49 16.21
CA ASP A 241 5.71 -9.95 17.42
C ASP A 241 5.64 -11.00 18.52
N GLN A 242 5.40 -12.28 18.18
CA GLN A 242 5.47 -13.37 19.15
C GLN A 242 6.89 -13.60 19.70
N ARG A 243 7.91 -13.52 18.84
CA ARG A 243 9.31 -13.71 19.25
C ARG A 243 9.85 -12.52 20.05
N VAL A 244 9.49 -11.29 19.68
CA VAL A 244 9.84 -10.07 20.40
C VAL A 244 9.12 -10.02 21.74
N ALA A 245 7.84 -10.39 21.81
CA ALA A 245 7.12 -10.53 23.08
C ALA A 245 7.73 -11.62 23.97
N ALA A 246 8.15 -12.75 23.39
CA ALA A 246 8.85 -13.81 24.12
C ALA A 246 10.23 -13.37 24.65
N LEU A 247 10.93 -12.51 23.92
CA LEU A 247 12.22 -11.93 24.34
C LEU A 247 12.06 -10.79 25.36
N ALA A 248 10.96 -10.04 25.31
CA ALA A 248 10.66 -8.96 26.26
C ALA A 248 10.10 -9.49 27.60
N GLY A 249 9.69 -10.76 27.64
CA GLY A 249 9.22 -11.46 28.84
C GLY A 249 10.25 -12.39 29.51
N ALA A 250 11.51 -12.37 29.05
CA ALA A 250 12.63 -13.15 29.58
C ALA A 250 13.69 -12.22 30.19
#